data_AF-A0A163JH09-F1
#
_entry.id   AF-A0A163JH09-F1
#
_cell.length_a   1.000
_cell.length_b   1.000
_cell.length_c   1.000
_cell.angle_alpha   90.00
_cell.angle_beta   90.00
_cell.angle_gamma   90.00
#
_symmetry.space_group_name_H-M   'P 1'
#
loop_
_entity.id
_entity.type
_entity.pdbx_description
1 polymer ?
#
loop_
_entity_poly.entity_id
_entity_poly.type
_entity_poly.pdbx_seq_one_letter_code
_entity_poly.pdbx_strand_id
1 'polypeptide(L)'
;MGVNMKNGNNLTASDFREGTCKIVHKSDSGEEFYVVAIPDMVEKWKKDKTIPLVDVVQSFEVFTSPAGGNILPADRPSKGQLENAFNTSNTDDVVKYLVENGTVKNF
;
A
#
# COMPACT_ATOMS: atom_id res chain seq x y z
N MET A 1 24.23 -21.59 -13.83
CA MET A 1 24.81 -20.30 -13.39
C MET A 1 24.14 -19.20 -14.19
N GLY A 2 23.38 -18.35 -13.51
CA GLY A 2 22.71 -17.21 -14.12
C GLY A 2 22.27 -16.27 -13.02
N VAL A 3 23.23 -15.49 -12.51
CA VAL A 3 22.97 -14.38 -11.61
C VAL A 3 22.14 -13.36 -12.35
N ASN A 4 20.91 -13.10 -11.92
CA ASN A 4 20.13 -11.95 -12.42
C ASN A 4 20.15 -10.87 -11.35
N MET A 5 21.11 -9.97 -11.50
CA MET A 5 21.25 -8.76 -10.72
C MET A 5 20.17 -7.77 -11.18
N LYS A 6 19.05 -7.70 -10.46
CA LYS A 6 18.06 -6.63 -10.67
C LYS A 6 18.44 -5.41 -9.83
N ASN A 7 19.16 -4.49 -10.45
CA ASN A 7 19.37 -3.13 -9.94
C ASN A 7 18.34 -2.19 -10.58
N GLY A 8 17.41 -1.67 -9.78
CA GLY A 8 16.55 -0.56 -10.17
C GLY A 8 15.10 -0.65 -9.66
N ASN A 9 14.88 -0.22 -8.41
CA ASN A 9 13.73 0.47 -7.80
C ASN A 9 12.29 0.45 -8.39
N ASN A 10 11.92 -0.43 -9.32
CA ASN A 10 10.55 -0.52 -9.84
C ASN A 10 9.95 -1.89 -9.51
N LEU A 11 8.98 -1.88 -8.60
CA LEU A 11 8.17 -3.05 -8.25
C LEU A 11 7.33 -3.44 -9.46
N THR A 12 7.45 -4.68 -9.92
CA THR A 12 6.72 -5.25 -11.05
C THR A 12 5.55 -6.12 -10.58
N ALA A 13 4.61 -6.43 -11.47
CA ALA A 13 3.47 -7.31 -11.16
C ALA A 13 3.90 -8.67 -10.58
N SER A 14 5.10 -9.14 -10.93
CA SER A 14 5.69 -10.39 -10.45
C SER A 14 6.31 -10.31 -9.04
N ASP A 15 6.51 -9.10 -8.50
CA ASP A 15 7.00 -8.88 -7.14
C ASP A 15 5.86 -8.94 -6.10
N PHE A 16 4.62 -8.89 -6.56
CA PHE A 16 3.44 -9.15 -5.74
C PHE A 16 3.21 -10.65 -5.66
N ARG A 17 3.36 -11.24 -4.47
CA ARG A 17 3.09 -12.66 -4.25
C ARG A 17 1.68 -12.96 -4.75
N GLU A 18 1.51 -14.08 -5.45
CA GLU A 18 0.19 -14.63 -5.77
C GLU A 18 -0.62 -14.69 -4.46
N GLY A 19 -1.74 -13.96 -4.41
CA GLY A 19 -2.53 -13.80 -3.18
C GLY A 19 -2.33 -12.50 -2.38
N THR A 20 -1.75 -11.46 -2.98
CA THR A 20 -1.70 -10.11 -2.38
C THR A 20 -2.78 -9.19 -2.96
N CYS A 21 -3.14 -8.17 -2.18
CA CYS A 21 -4.15 -7.17 -2.55
C CYS A 21 -3.64 -5.76 -2.26
N LYS A 22 -4.32 -4.77 -2.82
CA LYS A 22 -4.13 -3.36 -2.51
C LYS A 22 -5.19 -2.92 -1.53
N ILE A 23 -4.81 -2.20 -0.50
CA ILE A 23 -5.74 -1.49 0.36
C ILE A 23 -5.73 -0.03 -0.06
N VAL A 24 -6.80 0.39 -0.73
CA VAL A 24 -6.88 1.68 -1.41
C VAL A 24 -7.77 2.64 -0.63
N HIS A 25 -7.33 3.88 -0.51
CA HIS A 25 -8.10 5.00 0.02
C HIS A 25 -8.03 6.16 -0.96
N LYS A 26 -9.19 6.74 -1.26
CA LYS A 26 -9.29 7.93 -2.10
C LYS A 26 -9.46 9.16 -1.21
N SER A 27 -8.53 10.09 -1.33
CA SER A 27 -8.60 11.40 -0.66
C SER A 27 -9.68 12.30 -1.27
N ASP A 28 -10.04 13.36 -0.54
CA ASP A 28 -11.00 14.37 -1.01
C ASP A 28 -10.56 15.07 -2.30
N SER A 29 -9.24 15.29 -2.43
CA SER A 29 -8.58 15.83 -3.63
C SER A 29 -8.66 14.91 -4.86
N GLY A 30 -9.17 13.69 -4.70
CA GLY A 30 -9.33 12.71 -5.76
C GLY A 30 -8.13 11.79 -5.96
N GLU A 31 -7.03 12.00 -5.23
CA GLU A 31 -5.84 11.17 -5.27
C GLU A 31 -6.08 9.84 -4.55
N GLU A 32 -5.65 8.73 -5.17
CA GLU A 32 -5.73 7.39 -4.58
C GLU A 32 -4.39 6.99 -3.97
N PHE A 33 -4.44 6.61 -2.69
CA PHE A 33 -3.31 6.10 -1.93
C PHE A 33 -3.54 4.62 -1.61
N TYR A 34 -2.50 3.81 -1.65
CA TYR A 34 -2.64 2.40 -1.31
C TYR A 34 -1.39 1.79 -0.69
N VAL A 35 -1.62 0.71 0.06
CA VAL A 35 -0.59 -0.18 0.59
C VAL A 35 -0.86 -1.60 0.12
N VAL A 36 0.19 -2.40 0.00
CA VAL A 36 0.11 -3.79 -0.43
C VAL A 36 0.00 -4.69 0.80
N ALA A 37 -1.03 -5.54 0.84
CA ALA A 37 -1.33 -6.36 1.99
C ALA A 37 -1.78 -7.77 1.61
N ILE A 38 -1.83 -8.65 2.61
CA ILE A 38 -2.39 -9.99 2.50
C ILE A 38 -3.89 -9.89 2.84
N PRO A 39 -4.81 -10.22 1.92
CA PRO A 39 -6.24 -9.98 2.10
C PRO A 39 -6.81 -10.68 3.34
N ASP A 40 -6.41 -11.93 3.59
CA ASP A 40 -6.84 -12.72 4.74
C ASP A 40 -6.40 -12.11 6.08
N MET A 41 -5.22 -11.48 6.10
CA MET A 41 -4.67 -10.85 7.30
C MET A 41 -5.30 -9.50 7.60
N VAL A 42 -5.78 -8.78 6.59
CA VAL A 42 -6.43 -7.47 6.77
C VAL A 42 -7.72 -7.62 7.58
N GLU A 43 -8.56 -8.59 7.24
CA GLU A 43 -9.79 -8.85 7.99
C GLU A 43 -9.51 -9.36 9.41
N LYS A 44 -8.48 -10.20 9.57
CA LYS A 44 -8.03 -10.66 10.89
C LYS A 44 -7.54 -9.51 11.75
N TRP A 45 -6.72 -8.62 11.20
CA TRP A 45 -6.19 -7.45 11.91
C TRP A 45 -7.27 -6.43 12.28
N LYS A 46 -8.30 -6.27 11.43
CA LYS A 46 -9.46 -5.43 11.76
C LYS A 46 -10.20 -5.95 13.00
N LYS A 47 -10.25 -7.27 13.21
CA LYS A 47 -10.89 -7.92 14.37
C LYS A 47 -9.96 -7.99 15.59
N ASP A 48 -8.68 -8.25 15.36
CA ASP A 48 -7.68 -8.44 16.40
C ASP A 48 -6.45 -7.55 16.16
N LYS A 49 -6.31 -6.52 17.01
CA LYS A 49 -5.21 -5.54 16.93
C LYS A 49 -3.93 -6.01 17.63
N THR A 50 -3.88 -7.25 18.14
CA THR A 50 -2.66 -7.85 18.71
C THR A 50 -1.74 -8.39 17.61
N ILE A 51 -2.30 -8.68 16.43
CA ILE A 51 -1.55 -9.00 15.23
C ILE A 51 -0.71 -7.77 14.81
N PRO A 52 0.61 -7.90 14.65
CA PRO A 52 1.45 -6.78 14.25
C PRO A 52 1.24 -6.48 12.76
N LEU A 53 1.27 -5.19 12.40
CA LEU A 53 1.03 -4.76 11.00
C LEU A 53 2.03 -5.36 10.00
N VAL A 54 3.25 -5.69 10.43
CA VAL A 54 4.28 -6.37 9.61
C VAL A 54 3.82 -7.74 9.08
N ASP A 55 2.88 -8.41 9.75
CA ASP A 55 2.29 -9.68 9.31
C ASP A 55 1.09 -9.46 8.35
N VAL A 56 0.64 -8.22 8.20
CA VAL A 56 -0.54 -7.84 7.41
C VAL A 56 -0.13 -7.21 6.09
N VAL A 57 0.84 -6.29 6.12
CA VAL A 57 1.35 -5.57 4.95
C VAL A 57 2.64 -6.18 4.44
N GLN A 58 2.86 -6.13 3.12
CA GLN A 58 4.13 -6.59 2.54
C GLN A 58 5.27 -5.59 2.78
N SER A 59 4.94 -4.31 2.86
CA SER A 59 5.88 -3.23 3.16
C SER A 59 5.14 -2.07 3.82
N PHE A 60 5.87 -1.27 4.61
CA PHE A 60 5.40 0.00 5.17
C PHE A 60 5.60 1.13 4.16
N GLU A 61 5.31 0.85 2.88
CA GLU A 61 5.37 1.82 1.81
C GLU A 61 3.96 2.18 1.35
N VAL A 62 3.70 3.48 1.29
CA VAL A 62 2.47 4.02 0.72
C VAL A 62 2.76 4.38 -0.73
N PHE A 63 1.87 3.98 -1.62
CA PHE A 63 1.92 4.30 -3.03
C PHE A 63 0.75 5.22 -3.38
N THR A 64 0.93 6.03 -4.42
CA THR A 64 -0.11 6.87 -5.00
C THR A 64 -0.21 6.63 -6.51
N SER A 65 -1.40 6.83 -7.07
CA SER A 65 -1.61 6.80 -8.52
C SER A 65 -2.48 7.98 -8.96
N PRO A 66 -1.97 8.87 -9.84
CA PRO A 66 -2.74 10.03 -10.31
C PRO A 66 -3.91 9.67 -11.24
N ALA A 67 -3.90 8.47 -11.83
CA ALA A 67 -4.90 8.06 -12.83
C ALA A 67 -5.92 7.03 -12.32
N GLY A 68 -5.76 6.56 -11.08
CA GLY A 68 -6.63 5.57 -10.48
C GLY A 68 -6.69 4.24 -11.23
N GLY A 69 -5.89 3.27 -10.81
CA GLY A 69 -5.91 1.94 -11.42
C GLY A 69 -4.74 1.06 -11.04
N ASN A 70 -4.59 -0.05 -11.76
CA ASN A 70 -3.49 -1.00 -11.59
C ASN A 70 -2.23 -0.62 -12.38
N ILE A 71 -2.11 0.65 -12.78
CA ILE A 71 -1.06 1.12 -13.65
C ILE A 71 0.21 1.38 -12.84
N LEU A 72 1.26 0.64 -13.17
CA LEU A 72 2.63 0.92 -12.76
C LEU A 72 3.23 2.00 -13.70
N PRO A 73 4.14 2.85 -13.22
CA PRO A 73 4.74 2.80 -11.89
C PRO A 73 3.83 3.36 -10.80
N ALA A 74 3.85 2.69 -9.66
CA ALA A 74 3.33 3.19 -8.42
C ALA A 74 4.33 4.24 -7.89
N ASP A 75 3.92 5.51 -7.83
CA ASP A 75 4.77 6.55 -7.27
C ASP A 75 4.64 6.60 -5.74
N ARG A 76 5.68 7.10 -5.06
CA ARG A 76 5.61 7.39 -3.63
C ARG A 76 5.04 8.80 -3.44
N PRO A 77 4.04 8.98 -2.57
CA PRO A 77 3.51 10.31 -2.30
C PRO A 77 4.54 11.18 -1.57
N SER A 78 4.53 12.47 -1.88
CA SER A 78 5.28 13.49 -1.17
C SER A 78 4.72 13.70 0.24
N LYS A 79 5.54 14.19 1.18
CA LYS A 79 5.08 14.52 2.54
C LYS A 79 3.85 15.44 2.54
N GLY A 80 3.84 16.47 1.69
CA GLY A 80 2.71 17.37 1.57
C GLY A 80 1.43 16.69 1.08
N GLN A 81 1.51 15.66 0.24
CA GLN A 81 0.34 14.88 -0.19
C GLN A 81 -0.19 14.05 0.99
N LEU A 82 0.70 13.42 1.77
CA LEU A 82 0.31 12.67 2.96
C LEU A 82 -0.34 13.58 4.02
N GLU A 83 0.25 14.74 4.29
CA GLU A 83 -0.30 15.70 5.25
C GLU A 83 -1.67 16.23 4.80
N ASN A 84 -1.83 16.49 3.49
CA ASN A 84 -3.10 16.95 2.95
C ASN A 84 -4.21 15.88 3.04
N ALA A 85 -3.88 14.61 2.76
CA ALA A 85 -4.85 13.52 2.74
C ALA A 85 -5.13 12.90 4.11
N PHE A 86 -4.11 12.76 4.96
CA PHE A 86 -4.15 12.00 6.22
C PHE A 86 -3.88 12.85 7.46
N ASN A 87 -3.63 14.16 7.32
CA ASN A 87 -3.22 15.06 8.41
C ASN A 87 -1.90 14.61 9.10
N THR A 88 -1.09 13.79 8.44
CA THR A 88 0.21 13.33 8.93
C THR A 88 1.15 13.03 7.75
N SER A 89 2.44 13.27 7.94
CA SER A 89 3.49 12.82 7.01
C SER A 89 4.15 11.51 7.44
N ASN A 90 3.71 10.90 8.55
CA ASN A 90 4.24 9.63 9.04
C ASN A 90 3.64 8.46 8.26
N THR A 91 4.49 7.77 7.50
CA THR A 91 4.10 6.61 6.68
C THR A 91 3.47 5.49 7.51
N ASP A 92 3.97 5.21 8.71
CA ASP A 92 3.45 4.13 9.57
C ASP A 92 2.00 4.39 9.99
N ASP A 93 1.69 5.64 10.36
CA ASP A 93 0.33 6.06 10.70
C ASP A 93 -0.60 5.97 9.49
N VAL A 94 -0.11 6.36 8.30
CA VAL A 94 -0.88 6.26 7.05
C VAL A 94 -1.15 4.80 6.69
N VAL A 95 -0.17 3.92 6.81
CA VAL A 95 -0.33 2.48 6.55
C VAL A 95 -1.40 1.89 7.48
N LYS A 96 -1.33 2.21 8.78
CA LYS A 96 -2.34 1.78 9.75
C LYS A 96 -3.74 2.30 9.36
N TYR A 97 -3.85 3.57 8.99
CA TYR A 97 -5.10 4.17 8.55
C TYR A 97 -5.66 3.48 7.29
N LEU A 98 -4.80 3.19 6.30
CA LEU A 98 -5.19 2.47 5.09
C LEU A 98 -5.72 1.08 5.43
N VAL A 99 -5.00 0.29 6.23
CA VAL A 99 -5.44 -1.06 6.61
C VAL A 99 -6.78 -1.01 7.36
N GLU A 100 -7.03 0.02 8.17
CA GLU A 100 -8.26 0.18 8.94
C GLU A 100 -9.45 0.66 8.09
N ASN A 101 -9.28 1.74 7.33
CA ASN A 101 -10.35 2.48 6.66
C ASN A 101 -10.38 2.31 5.13
N GLY A 102 -9.35 1.70 4.56
CA GLY A 102 -9.24 1.48 3.12
C GLY A 102 -10.09 0.32 2.61
N THR A 103 -10.20 0.26 1.29
CA THR A 103 -10.94 -0.76 0.54
C THR A 103 -9.97 -1.75 -0.11
N VAL A 104 -10.23 -3.05 0.10
CA VAL A 104 -9.46 -4.12 -0.54
C VAL A 104 -9.78 -4.15 -2.04
N LYS A 105 -8.74 -4.07 -2.88
CA LYS A 105 -8.80 -4.23 -4.34
C LYS A 105 -7.75 -5.24 -4.81
N ASN A 106 -8.07 -6.00 -5.85
CA ASN A 106 -7.10 -6.87 -6.52
C ASN A 106 -6.20 -6.08 -7.49
N PHE A 107 -5.05 -6.66 -7.83
CA PHE A 107 -4.15 -6.16 -8.86
C PHE A 107 -4.70 -6.41 -10.27
#